data_AF-A0A2S5LPU4-F1
#
_entry.id   AF-A0A2S5LPU4-F1
#
_cell.length_a   1.000
_cell.length_b   1.000
_cell.length_c   1.000
_cell.angle_alpha   90.00
_cell.angle_beta   90.00
_cell.angle_gamma   90.00
#
_symmetry.space_group_name_H-M   'P 1'
#
loop_
_entity.id
_entity.type
_entity.pdbx_description
1 polymer ?
#
loop_
_entity_poly.entity_id
_entity_poly.type
_entity_poly.pdbx_seq_one_letter_code
_entity_poly.pdbx_strand_id
1 'polypeptide(L)'
;MSMFALVFLALVSALIAYISFLPDKFRIARSIVIDAPPEVVFRHINDFHNWAGWSPWAKLDPNMKDEYGGTPQGYGATYSWSGDKQVGVGQMEIVESRQGERVGIKLEFQKPFKAKNDV
;
A
#
# COMPACT_ATOMS: atom_id res chain seq x y z
N MET A 1 30.40 -2.33 37.19
CA MET A 1 29.44 -1.58 36.35
C MET A 1 29.16 -0.26 37.07
N SER A 2 29.38 0.90 36.44
CA SER A 2 29.12 2.19 37.11
C SER A 2 27.61 2.43 37.28
N MET A 3 27.21 3.18 38.32
CA MET A 3 25.79 3.53 38.58
C MET A 3 25.12 4.17 37.33
N PHE A 4 25.86 5.01 36.61
CA PHE A 4 25.39 5.61 35.36
C PHE A 4 25.05 4.58 34.27
N ALA A 5 25.82 3.50 34.16
CA ALA A 5 25.53 2.42 33.21
C ALA A 5 24.25 1.65 33.59
N LEU A 6 23.99 1.47 34.89
CA LEU A 6 22.77 0.81 35.38
C LEU A 6 21.52 1.67 35.14
N VAL A 7 21.60 2.98 35.41
CA VAL A 7 20.50 3.91 35.16
C VAL A 7 20.20 4.01 33.65
N PHE A 8 21.23 4.12 32.82
CA PHE A 8 21.08 4.14 31.37
C PHE A 8 20.40 2.86 30.85
N LEU A 9 20.86 1.69 31.32
CA LEU A 9 20.27 0.42 30.95
C LEU A 9 18.79 0.34 31.37
N ALA A 10 18.46 0.76 32.59
CA ALA A 10 17.07 0.77 33.06
C ALA A 10 16.16 1.67 32.20
N LEU A 11 16.64 2.85 31.80
CA LEU A 11 15.89 3.76 30.91
C LEU A 11 15.68 3.16 29.52
N VAL A 12 16.71 2.56 28.92
CA VAL A 12 16.60 1.90 27.62
C VAL A 12 15.65 0.72 27.69
N SER A 13 15.73 -0.12 28.72
CA SER A 13 14.81 -1.25 28.93
C SER A 13 13.36 -0.79 29.11
N ALA A 14 13.13 0.27 29.90
CA ALA A 14 11.79 0.84 30.09
C ALA A 14 11.23 1.40 28.77
N LEU A 15 12.05 2.07 27.96
CA LEU A 15 11.65 2.59 26.65
C LEU A 15 11.30 1.47 25.68
N ILE A 16 12.11 0.41 25.59
CA ILE A 16 11.83 -0.75 24.74
C ILE A 16 10.52 -1.42 25.16
N ALA A 17 10.35 -1.67 26.47
CA ALA A 17 9.12 -2.25 27.00
C ALA A 17 7.90 -1.41 26.61
N TYR A 18 7.97 -0.09 26.78
CA TYR A 18 6.88 0.82 26.41
C TYR A 18 6.55 0.75 24.91
N ILE A 19 7.56 0.80 24.03
CA ILE A 19 7.36 0.72 22.57
C ILE A 19 6.75 -0.64 22.17
N SER A 20 7.15 -1.73 22.81
CA SER A 20 6.61 -3.07 22.54
C SER A 20 5.13 -3.23 22.88
N PHE A 21 4.55 -2.35 23.70
CA PHE A 21 3.12 -2.35 23.98
C PHE A 21 2.30 -1.46 23.03
N LEU A 22 2.94 -0.73 22.10
CA LEU A 22 2.23 0.10 21.13
C LEU A 22 1.61 -0.75 20.01
N PRO A 23 0.42 -0.38 19.49
CA PRO A 23 -0.18 -1.06 18.35
C PRO A 23 0.71 -0.99 17.11
N ASP A 24 0.82 -2.10 16.39
CA ASP A 24 1.58 -2.21 15.13
C ASP A 24 0.71 -1.93 13.88
N LYS A 25 -0.59 -1.69 14.07
CA LYS A 25 -1.57 -1.43 13.01
C LYS A 25 -2.17 -0.04 13.13
N PHE A 26 -2.36 0.61 11.99
CA PHE A 26 -3.02 1.91 11.87
C PHE A 26 -3.96 1.90 10.66
N ARG A 27 -4.86 2.89 10.59
CA ARG A 27 -5.80 3.08 9.48
C ARG A 27 -5.67 4.48 8.92
N ILE A 28 -5.57 4.59 7.61
CA ILE A 28 -5.65 5.86 6.88
C ILE A 28 -6.97 5.86 6.09
N ALA A 29 -7.70 6.97 6.14
CA ALA A 29 -8.90 7.17 5.34
C ALA A 29 -8.86 8.54 4.68
N ARG A 30 -9.21 8.59 3.39
CA ARG A 30 -9.41 9.83 2.64
C ARG A 30 -10.73 9.75 1.88
N SER A 31 -11.37 10.90 1.69
CA SER A 31 -12.61 11.02 0.93
C SER A 31 -12.54 12.29 0.08
N ILE A 32 -13.03 12.19 -1.14
CA ILE A 32 -13.19 13.28 -2.08
C ILE A 32 -14.52 13.11 -2.82
N VAL A 33 -15.11 14.21 -3.27
CA VAL A 33 -16.26 14.18 -4.19
C VAL A 33 -15.72 14.31 -5.61
N ILE A 34 -16.14 13.38 -6.49
CA ILE A 34 -15.81 13.40 -7.91
C ILE A 34 -17.10 13.69 -8.66
N ASP A 35 -17.11 14.74 -9.48
CA ASP A 35 -18.24 15.08 -10.35
C ASP A 35 -18.27 14.16 -11.58
N ALA A 36 -18.57 12.89 -11.35
CA ALA A 36 -18.71 11.86 -12.37
C ALA A 36 -19.67 10.75 -11.88
N PRO A 37 -20.34 10.03 -12.80
CA PRO A 37 -21.11 8.84 -12.44
C PRO A 37 -20.24 7.78 -11.74
N PRO A 38 -20.74 7.09 -10.69
CA PRO A 38 -19.98 6.06 -9.97
C PRO A 38 -19.41 4.97 -10.88
N GLU A 39 -20.12 4.60 -11.95
CA GLU A 39 -19.72 3.58 -12.91
C GLU A 39 -18.47 3.97 -13.69
N VAL A 40 -18.27 5.27 -13.94
CA VAL A 40 -17.08 5.78 -14.63
C VAL A 40 -15.86 5.62 -13.74
N VAL A 41 -15.97 6.03 -12.47
CA VAL A 41 -14.90 5.86 -11.49
C VAL A 41 -14.61 4.38 -11.26
N PHE A 42 -15.65 3.58 -11.07
CA PHE A 42 -15.54 2.14 -10.87
C PHE A 42 -14.79 1.47 -12.01
N ARG A 43 -15.17 1.71 -13.27
CA ARG A 43 -14.48 1.11 -14.43
C ARG A 43 -13.00 1.47 -14.46
N HIS A 44 -12.64 2.68 -14.04
CA HIS A 44 -11.25 3.13 -14.04
C HIS A 44 -10.39 2.43 -12.97
N ILE A 45 -10.90 2.30 -11.74
CA ILE A 45 -10.13 1.69 -10.64
C ILE A 45 -10.24 0.16 -10.60
N ASN A 46 -11.22 -0.42 -11.27
CA ASN A 46 -11.45 -1.87 -11.34
C ASN A 46 -10.57 -2.58 -12.39
N ASP A 47 -9.80 -1.83 -13.18
CA ASP A 47 -8.89 -2.37 -14.19
C ASP A 47 -7.51 -1.74 -14.00
N PHE A 48 -6.53 -2.56 -13.65
CA PHE A 48 -5.19 -2.07 -13.37
C PHE A 48 -4.48 -1.49 -14.60
N HIS A 49 -4.89 -1.80 -15.83
CA HIS A 49 -4.31 -1.15 -17.01
C HIS A 49 -4.59 0.37 -17.04
N ASN A 50 -5.65 0.81 -16.36
CA ASN A 50 -5.97 2.22 -16.19
C ASN A 50 -5.29 2.85 -14.97
N TRP A 51 -4.60 2.05 -14.14
CA TRP A 51 -4.07 2.48 -12.85
C TRP A 51 -3.02 3.57 -12.97
N ALA A 52 -2.31 3.69 -14.10
CA ALA A 52 -1.37 4.78 -14.33
C ALA A 52 -2.02 6.18 -14.28
N GLY A 53 -3.32 6.28 -14.55
CA GLY A 53 -4.11 7.51 -14.40
C GLY A 53 -4.47 7.85 -12.95
N TRP A 54 -4.47 6.85 -12.07
CA TRP A 54 -4.85 6.97 -10.66
C TRP A 54 -3.65 6.95 -9.69
N SER A 55 -2.61 6.21 -10.04
CA SER A 55 -1.44 5.95 -9.19
C SER A 55 -0.61 7.22 -9.00
N PRO A 56 -0.32 7.62 -7.75
CA PRO A 56 0.60 8.72 -7.50
C PRO A 56 2.05 8.37 -7.89
N TRP A 57 2.37 7.08 -8.08
CA TRP A 57 3.73 6.60 -8.34
C TRP A 57 4.05 6.36 -9.80
N ALA A 58 3.03 6.20 -10.66
CA ALA A 58 3.22 5.75 -12.05
C ALA A 58 4.10 6.68 -12.91
N LYS A 59 4.22 7.96 -12.54
CA LYS A 59 5.03 8.96 -13.27
C LYS A 59 6.37 9.26 -12.60
N LEU A 60 6.69 8.62 -11.48
CA LEU A 60 7.91 8.91 -10.72
C LEU A 60 9.15 8.22 -11.31
N ASP A 61 8.98 7.06 -11.92
CA ASP A 61 10.06 6.34 -12.60
C ASP A 61 9.66 5.97 -14.04
N PRO A 62 10.25 6.62 -15.07
CA PRO A 62 9.97 6.31 -16.47
C PRO A 62 10.48 4.93 -16.91
N ASN A 63 11.34 4.28 -16.11
CA ASN A 63 11.88 2.95 -16.39
C ASN A 63 11.18 1.86 -15.57
N MET A 64 10.08 2.19 -14.88
CA MET A 64 9.31 1.24 -14.11
C MET A 64 8.81 0.11 -15.03
N LYS A 65 8.96 -1.12 -14.56
CA LYS A 65 8.46 -2.31 -15.25
C LYS A 65 7.17 -2.74 -14.61
N ASP A 66 6.10 -2.65 -15.38
CA ASP A 66 4.75 -3.07 -14.99
C ASP A 66 4.44 -4.45 -15.57
N GLU A 67 3.88 -5.32 -14.74
CA GLU A 67 3.35 -6.62 -15.18
C GLU A 67 1.90 -6.75 -14.71
N TYR A 68 1.03 -7.15 -15.63
CA TYR A 68 -0.39 -7.38 -15.38
C TYR A 68 -0.69 -8.87 -15.51
N GLY A 69 -1.57 -9.38 -14.65
CA GLY A 69 -1.90 -10.80 -14.65
C GLY A 69 -3.27 -11.09 -14.05
N GLY A 70 -3.57 -12.38 -13.89
CA GLY A 70 -4.85 -12.83 -13.38
C GLY A 70 -6.00 -12.50 -14.34
N THR A 71 -7.12 -12.05 -13.80
CA THR A 71 -8.25 -11.62 -14.63
C THR A 71 -7.98 -10.26 -15.29
N PRO A 72 -8.53 -9.97 -16.48
CA PRO A 72 -8.30 -8.68 -17.16
C PRO A 72 -8.73 -7.45 -16.32
N GLN A 73 -9.74 -7.61 -15.46
CA GLN A 73 -10.26 -6.59 -14.57
C GLN A 73 -11.06 -7.25 -13.43
N GLY A 74 -11.29 -6.52 -12.35
CA GLY A 74 -12.10 -6.97 -11.21
C GLY A 74 -11.42 -8.04 -10.38
N TYR A 75 -12.22 -8.84 -9.66
CA TYR A 75 -11.72 -9.82 -8.70
C TYR A 75 -10.69 -10.77 -9.34
N GLY A 76 -9.50 -10.83 -8.74
CA GLY A 76 -8.39 -11.65 -9.21
C GLY A 76 -7.48 -10.98 -10.24
N ALA A 77 -7.73 -9.71 -10.60
CA ALA A 77 -6.80 -8.95 -11.43
C ALA A 77 -5.55 -8.61 -10.60
N THR A 78 -4.37 -8.74 -11.20
CA THR A 78 -3.10 -8.46 -10.55
C THR A 78 -2.28 -7.44 -11.32
N TYR A 79 -1.53 -6.64 -10.58
CA TYR A 79 -0.59 -5.66 -11.09
C TYR A 79 0.66 -5.65 -10.22
N SER A 80 1.83 -5.81 -10.82
CA SER A 80 3.10 -5.68 -10.12
C SER A 80 3.98 -4.65 -10.81
N TRP A 81 4.83 -4.00 -10.01
CA TRP A 81 5.77 -3.01 -10.50
C TRP A 81 7.16 -3.24 -9.91
N SER A 82 8.16 -2.87 -10.69
CA SER A 82 9.56 -2.83 -10.27
C SER A 82 10.20 -1.55 -10.81
N GLY A 83 10.53 -0.63 -9.90
CA GLY A 83 11.15 0.65 -10.21
C GLY A 83 12.36 0.98 -9.32
N ASP A 84 12.73 2.25 -9.32
CA ASP A 84 13.82 2.82 -8.54
C ASP A 84 13.55 2.83 -7.01
N LYS A 85 14.41 3.51 -6.24
CA LYS A 85 14.26 3.61 -4.78
C LYS A 85 13.05 4.45 -4.33
N GLN A 86 12.48 5.27 -5.20
CA GLN A 86 11.34 6.14 -4.88
C GLN A 86 10.02 5.39 -5.04
N VAL A 87 9.92 4.53 -6.06
CA VAL A 87 8.70 3.75 -6.34
C VAL A 87 8.76 2.34 -5.73
N GLY A 88 9.96 1.78 -5.61
CA GLY A 88 10.20 0.49 -5.00
C GLY A 88 9.72 -0.68 -5.86
N VAL A 89 9.44 -1.80 -5.19
CA VAL A 89 8.91 -3.02 -5.82
C VAL A 89 7.71 -3.47 -5.03
N GLY A 90 6.62 -3.81 -5.70
CA GLY A 90 5.41 -4.30 -5.05
C GLY A 90 4.40 -4.88 -6.02
N GLN A 91 3.28 -5.30 -5.47
CA GLN A 91 2.16 -5.88 -6.20
C GLN A 91 0.83 -5.53 -5.57
N MET A 92 -0.23 -5.57 -6.37
CA MET A 92 -1.61 -5.43 -5.98
C MET A 92 -2.46 -6.53 -6.59
N GLU A 93 -3.50 -6.91 -5.85
CA GLU A 93 -4.55 -7.82 -6.30
C GLU A 93 -5.91 -7.23 -5.93
N ILE A 94 -6.85 -7.22 -6.86
CA ILE A 94 -8.24 -6.88 -6.54
C ILE A 94 -8.89 -8.10 -5.87
N VAL A 95 -9.25 -7.94 -4.60
CA VAL A 95 -9.86 -9.00 -3.77
C VAL A 95 -11.35 -8.77 -3.52
N GLU A 96 -11.89 -7.63 -3.97
CA GLU A 96 -13.32 -7.32 -3.92
C GLU A 96 -13.67 -6.39 -5.09
N SER A 97 -14.80 -6.67 -5.77
CA SER A 97 -15.30 -5.84 -6.86
C SER A 97 -16.82 -5.83 -6.85
N ARG A 98 -17.41 -4.73 -6.38
CA ARG A 98 -18.86 -4.47 -6.37
C ARG A 98 -19.15 -3.28 -7.26
N GLN A 99 -19.85 -3.54 -8.36
CA GLN A 99 -20.10 -2.56 -9.41
C GLN A 99 -20.70 -1.25 -8.87
N GLY A 100 -20.04 -0.13 -9.19
CA GLY A 100 -20.49 1.22 -8.79
C GLY A 100 -20.33 1.54 -7.30
N GLU A 101 -19.86 0.60 -6.48
CA GLU A 101 -19.84 0.76 -5.02
C GLU A 101 -18.44 0.65 -4.42
N ARG A 102 -17.71 -0.43 -4.73
CA ARG A 102 -16.47 -0.77 -4.00
C ARG A 102 -15.50 -1.59 -4.85
N VAL A 103 -14.23 -1.24 -4.75
CA VAL A 103 -13.11 -2.08 -5.17
C VAL A 103 -12.18 -2.22 -3.97
N GLY A 104 -11.93 -3.45 -3.55
CA GLY A 104 -11.00 -3.77 -2.46
C GLY A 104 -9.71 -4.33 -3.04
N ILE A 105 -8.57 -3.83 -2.56
CA ILE A 105 -7.25 -4.16 -3.09
C ILE A 105 -6.35 -4.64 -1.96
N LYS A 106 -5.68 -5.76 -2.18
CA LYS A 106 -4.58 -6.18 -1.34
C LYS A 106 -3.28 -5.66 -1.93
N LEU A 107 -2.58 -4.81 -1.18
CA LEU A 107 -1.36 -4.14 -1.60
C LEU A 107 -0.16 -4.66 -0.82
N GLU A 108 0.85 -5.18 -1.52
CA GLU A 108 2.08 -5.70 -0.93
C GLU A 108 3.31 -5.00 -1.49
N PHE A 109 4.01 -4.24 -0.63
CA PHE A 109 5.34 -3.72 -0.94
C PHE A 109 6.39 -4.77 -0.57
N GLN A 110 7.41 -4.92 -1.42
CA GLN A 110 8.53 -5.84 -1.24
C GLN A 110 9.84 -5.09 -0.96
N LYS A 111 10.08 -3.98 -1.65
CA LYS A 111 11.27 -3.12 -1.50
C LYS A 111 10.87 -1.64 -1.48
N PRO A 112 11.59 -0.78 -0.74
CA PRO A 112 12.72 -1.11 0.14
C PRO A 112 12.30 -1.78 1.46
N PHE A 113 11.04 -1.65 1.87
CA PHE A 113 10.50 -2.26 3.08
C PHE A 113 9.29 -3.12 2.75
N LYS A 114 9.18 -4.28 3.40
CA LYS A 114 8.02 -5.14 3.27
C LYS A 114 6.84 -4.51 4.01
N ALA A 115 5.71 -4.38 3.32
CA ALA A 115 4.46 -3.93 3.94
C ALA A 115 3.28 -4.62 3.26
N LYS A 116 2.22 -4.89 4.02
CA LYS A 116 0.97 -5.44 3.52
C LYS A 116 -0.18 -4.55 3.99
N ASN A 117 -1.04 -4.16 3.06
CA ASN A 117 -2.16 -3.27 3.33
C ASN A 117 -3.42 -3.82 2.65
N ASP A 118 -4.52 -3.77 3.38
CA ASP A 118 -5.86 -4.00 2.84
C ASP A 118 -6.47 -2.62 2.56
N VAL A 119 -6.70 -2.31 1.29
CA VAL A 119 -7.16 -1.02 0.77
C VAL A 119 -8.63 -1.13 0.34
#